data_AF-A0A975NVX1-F1
#
_entry.id   AF-A0A975NVX1-F1
#
_cell.length_a   1.000
_cell.length_b   1.000
_cell.length_c   1.000
_cell.angle_alpha   90.00
_cell.angle_beta   90.00
_cell.angle_gamma   90.00
#
_symmetry.space_group_name_H-M   'P 1'
#
loop_
_entity.id
_entity.type
_entity.pdbx_description
1 polymer ?
#
loop_
_entity_poly.entity_id
_entity_poly.type
_entity_poly.pdbx_seq_one_letter_code
_entity_poly.pdbx_strand_id
1 'polypeptide(L)'
;MRRYGARTAVALPAATISFFFSSAPAFADLKLCNRMSYVVEAAIGIDDKAATATRGWFRIDPAACRVVAQGTLTADRILLNARALGVYGSSPVPQSGNDTLCIAPDNFVIAAARQCRHGQTPAPFTQIHPTQTDDGNLVAYLAEDSEYDDEQARLAGIQRLLVIAGYDAAPIDGVDGPKTQAALAAFLKNRGLTADIVQSPKFFATMIEAVQSPSSTGLTWCNDTPHKIMAAVGTDDGKTLTSRGWYRIDPGKCLHPDVTGQPKQIFSFAEAVDGENRALRIKDKPLNWGGATQLCTRESKFEINDQSDCGNRGLTVTGFAAVDMSGGGKTLRFAMP
;
A
#
# COMPACT_ATOMS: atom_id res chain seq x y z
N MET A 1 54.64 -33.98 77.33
CA MET A 1 53.26 -33.50 77.57
C MET A 1 52.72 -32.89 76.28
N ARG A 2 51.45 -33.18 75.97
CA ARG A 2 50.68 -32.76 74.77
C ARG A 2 50.75 -31.25 74.46
N ARG A 3 50.72 -30.89 73.16
CA ARG A 3 49.68 -30.05 72.48
C ARG A 3 50.07 -29.85 70.99
N TYR A 4 49.26 -30.35 70.04
CA TYR A 4 48.27 -29.60 69.21
C TYR A 4 48.90 -28.36 68.52
N GLY A 5 48.85 -28.11 67.21
CA GLY A 5 48.13 -28.69 66.07
C GLY A 5 47.90 -27.59 65.01
N ALA A 6 48.02 -27.98 63.74
CA ALA A 6 47.30 -27.46 62.56
C ALA A 6 47.57 -26.04 61.98
N ARG A 7 47.97 -26.08 60.69
CA ARG A 7 47.41 -25.38 59.51
C ARG A 7 47.65 -23.87 59.39
N THR A 8 48.69 -23.51 58.64
CA THR A 8 48.76 -22.25 57.90
C THR A 8 48.06 -22.41 56.54
N ALA A 9 46.97 -21.66 56.36
CA ALA A 9 46.22 -21.59 55.12
C ALA A 9 46.98 -20.76 54.07
N VAL A 10 47.07 -21.28 52.84
CA VAL A 10 47.55 -20.55 51.66
C VAL A 10 46.41 -19.63 51.20
N ALA A 11 46.66 -18.32 51.21
CA ALA A 11 45.75 -17.34 50.64
C ALA A 11 45.89 -17.32 49.11
N LEU A 12 44.85 -17.75 48.39
CA LEU A 12 44.68 -17.49 46.95
C LEU A 12 44.19 -16.03 46.75
N PRO A 13 44.75 -15.26 45.81
CA PRO A 13 44.15 -14.00 45.42
C PRO A 13 42.93 -14.27 44.54
N ALA A 14 41.75 -13.88 45.00
CA ALA A 14 40.54 -13.85 44.19
C ALA A 14 40.67 -12.73 43.15
N ALA A 15 40.94 -13.09 41.89
CA ALA A 15 40.87 -12.17 40.78
C ALA A 15 39.40 -11.81 40.51
N THR A 16 39.00 -10.61 40.90
CA THR A 16 37.72 -10.00 40.57
C THR A 16 37.70 -9.67 39.08
N ILE A 17 37.19 -10.62 38.27
CA ILE A 17 36.83 -10.37 36.88
C ILE A 17 35.63 -9.42 36.88
N SER A 18 35.90 -8.13 36.70
CA SER A 18 34.87 -7.13 36.47
C SER A 18 34.31 -7.34 35.06
N PHE A 19 33.16 -8.02 34.97
CA PHE A 19 32.35 -8.04 33.75
C PHE A 19 31.85 -6.62 33.49
N PHE A 20 32.48 -5.91 32.56
CA PHE A 20 31.88 -4.74 31.92
C PHE A 20 30.68 -5.24 31.09
N PHE A 21 29.51 -5.32 31.72
CA PHE A 21 28.25 -5.35 30.99
C PHE A 21 28.13 -4.00 30.26
N SER A 22 28.49 -3.99 28.98
CA SER A 22 28.06 -2.91 28.09
C SER A 22 26.56 -3.08 27.94
N SER A 23 25.78 -2.27 28.66
CA SER A 23 24.38 -2.07 28.35
C SER A 23 24.32 -1.48 26.94
N ALA A 24 24.02 -2.33 25.95
CA ALA A 24 23.66 -1.84 24.64
C ALA A 24 22.53 -0.80 24.83
N PRO A 25 22.57 0.35 24.15
CA PRO A 25 21.52 1.35 24.28
C PRO A 25 20.18 0.67 23.99
N ALA A 26 19.26 0.70 24.95
CA ALA A 26 17.89 0.28 24.73
C ALA A 26 17.28 1.29 23.75
N PHE A 27 17.15 0.88 22.48
CA PHE A 27 16.54 1.70 21.45
C PHE A 27 15.04 1.79 21.73
N ALA A 28 14.57 2.99 22.10
CA ALA A 28 13.16 3.28 22.32
C ALA A 28 12.50 3.81 21.03
N ASP A 29 12.81 3.19 19.89
CA ASP A 29 12.34 3.64 18.59
C ASP A 29 10.84 3.42 18.43
N LEU A 30 10.19 4.24 17.61
CA LEU A 30 8.84 3.98 17.13
C LEU A 30 8.88 3.22 15.81
N LYS A 31 8.20 2.08 15.76
CA LYS A 31 8.09 1.20 14.60
C LYS A 31 6.63 1.08 14.16
N LEU A 32 6.43 1.09 12.84
CA LEU A 32 5.18 0.68 12.22
C LEU A 32 5.38 -0.67 11.55
N CYS A 33 4.51 -1.62 11.84
CA CYS A 33 4.51 -2.96 11.26
C CYS A 33 3.29 -3.14 10.37
N ASN A 34 3.48 -3.70 9.18
CA ASN A 34 2.43 -3.86 8.18
C ASN A 34 1.90 -5.30 8.14
N ARG A 35 0.73 -5.52 8.75
CA ARG A 35 -0.07 -6.75 8.68
C ARG A 35 -1.19 -6.66 7.65
N MET A 36 -1.09 -5.73 6.71
CA MET A 36 -1.96 -5.65 5.56
C MET A 36 -1.28 -6.34 4.37
N SER A 37 -2.09 -6.80 3.45
CA SER A 37 -1.67 -7.37 2.16
C SER A 37 -1.47 -6.28 1.08
N TYR A 38 -1.24 -5.05 1.50
CA TYR A 38 -0.93 -3.90 0.66
C TYR A 38 0.49 -3.42 0.99
N VAL A 39 1.27 -3.05 -0.02
CA VAL A 39 2.40 -2.14 0.23
C VAL A 39 1.84 -0.77 0.58
N VAL A 40 2.21 -0.26 1.74
CA VAL A 40 1.72 1.03 2.27
C VAL A 40 2.83 2.07 2.35
N GLU A 41 2.43 3.32 2.21
CA GLU A 41 3.21 4.50 2.52
C GLU A 41 2.57 5.19 3.73
N ALA A 42 3.34 5.38 4.80
CA ALA A 42 2.88 5.99 6.03
C ALA A 42 3.56 7.34 6.30
N ALA A 43 2.83 8.25 6.91
CA ALA A 43 3.36 9.47 7.52
C ALA A 43 2.92 9.51 8.99
N ILE A 44 3.81 9.96 9.87
CA ILE A 44 3.49 10.16 11.29
C ILE A 44 3.43 11.65 11.61
N GLY A 45 2.53 12.01 12.51
CA GLY A 45 2.50 13.27 13.22
C GLY A 45 2.89 13.05 14.67
N ILE A 46 3.75 13.91 15.21
CA ILE A 46 4.15 13.91 16.61
C ILE A 46 3.69 15.24 17.19
N ASP A 47 2.70 15.18 18.08
CA ASP A 47 2.30 16.32 18.91
C ASP A 47 3.12 16.29 20.20
N ASP A 48 3.91 17.32 20.45
CA ASP A 48 4.57 17.59 21.74
C ASP A 48 4.21 19.02 22.18
N LYS A 49 3.41 19.13 23.25
CA LYS A 49 2.87 20.39 23.78
C LYS A 49 2.11 21.18 22.72
N ALA A 50 2.71 22.27 22.23
CA ALA A 50 2.11 23.17 21.25
C ALA A 50 2.72 23.02 19.85
N ALA A 51 3.66 22.09 19.65
CA ALA A 51 4.32 21.86 18.37
C ALA A 51 3.86 20.53 17.77
N THR A 52 3.41 20.58 16.51
CA THR A 52 3.11 19.39 15.71
C THR A 52 4.07 19.29 14.54
N ALA A 53 4.88 18.25 14.53
CA ALA A 53 5.74 17.91 13.40
C ALA A 53 5.19 16.69 12.66
N THR A 54 5.27 16.69 11.32
CA THR A 54 4.98 15.51 10.50
C THR A 54 6.22 15.05 9.74
N ARG A 55 6.32 13.75 9.49
CA ARG A 55 7.35 13.16 8.63
C ARG A 55 6.81 11.94 7.89
N GLY A 56 7.31 11.73 6.68
CA GLY A 56 6.90 10.68 5.75
C GLY A 56 7.76 10.74 4.48
N TRP A 57 7.48 10.01 3.40
CA TRP A 57 6.64 8.82 3.38
C TRP A 57 7.51 7.61 3.74
N PHE A 58 7.02 6.77 4.66
CA PHE A 58 7.66 5.52 5.01
C PHE A 58 7.00 4.40 4.23
N ARG A 59 7.70 3.84 3.23
CA ARG A 59 7.26 2.60 2.58
C ARG A 59 7.40 1.43 3.55
N ILE A 60 6.35 0.63 3.68
CA ILE A 60 6.31 -0.59 4.49
C ILE A 60 5.66 -1.69 3.66
N ASP A 61 6.45 -2.69 3.28
CA ASP A 61 5.95 -3.86 2.54
C ASP A 61 5.16 -4.79 3.48
N PRO A 62 4.27 -5.66 2.95
CA PRO A 62 3.57 -6.66 3.77
C PRO A 62 4.54 -7.51 4.60
N ALA A 63 4.18 -7.74 5.87
CA ALA A 63 4.98 -8.44 6.89
C ALA A 63 6.29 -7.76 7.30
N ALA A 64 6.49 -6.49 6.92
CA ALA A 64 7.67 -5.73 7.31
C ALA A 64 7.36 -4.74 8.43
N CYS A 65 8.37 -4.46 9.26
CA CYS A 65 8.36 -3.37 10.22
C CYS A 65 9.37 -2.29 9.80
N ARG A 66 8.99 -1.02 9.97
CA ARG A 66 9.83 0.14 9.65
C ARG A 66 9.96 1.05 10.87
N VAL A 67 11.20 1.40 11.22
CA VAL A 67 11.46 2.47 12.20
C VAL A 67 11.03 3.80 11.59
N VAL A 68 10.04 4.44 12.22
CA VAL A 68 9.45 5.71 11.79
C VAL A 68 9.77 6.85 12.75
N ALA A 69 10.39 6.62 13.90
CA ALA A 69 11.11 7.64 14.67
C ALA A 69 12.18 6.98 15.53
N GLN A 70 13.32 7.65 15.72
CA GLN A 70 14.45 7.12 16.47
C GLN A 70 14.53 7.71 17.87
N GLY A 71 14.89 6.89 18.84
CA GLY A 71 15.09 7.28 20.23
C GLY A 71 13.79 7.51 21.01
N THR A 72 13.94 7.77 22.31
CA THR A 72 12.83 7.97 23.23
C THR A 72 11.93 9.12 22.78
N LEU A 73 10.69 8.80 22.45
CA LEU A 73 9.69 9.80 22.09
C LEU A 73 9.08 10.42 23.34
N THR A 74 9.14 11.75 23.41
CA THR A 74 8.29 12.56 24.28
C THR A 74 7.21 13.16 23.39
N ALA A 75 6.02 12.59 23.46
CA ALA A 75 4.89 12.98 22.61
C ALA A 75 3.60 12.84 23.43
N ASP A 76 2.75 13.86 23.37
CA ASP A 76 1.42 13.82 23.95
C ASP A 76 0.50 12.95 23.09
N ARG A 77 0.65 13.03 21.76
CA ARG A 77 -0.12 12.25 20.79
C ARG A 77 0.77 11.81 19.63
N ILE A 78 0.56 10.57 19.20
CA ILE A 78 1.14 10.04 17.97
C ILE A 78 0.00 9.89 16.96
N LEU A 79 0.18 10.51 15.81
CA LEU A 79 -0.81 10.60 14.74
C LEU A 79 -0.28 9.83 13.53
N LEU A 80 -1.16 9.18 12.78
CA LEU A 80 -0.81 8.34 11.63
C LEU A 80 -1.70 8.68 10.43
N ASN A 81 -1.06 8.85 9.28
CA ASN A 81 -1.71 8.78 7.98
C ASN A 81 -1.05 7.64 7.19
N ALA A 82 -1.84 6.85 6.49
CA ALA A 82 -1.32 5.79 5.62
C ALA A 82 -2.11 5.73 4.31
N ARG A 83 -1.45 5.28 3.25
CA ARG A 83 -2.06 5.00 1.95
C ARG A 83 -1.43 3.77 1.32
N ALA A 84 -2.22 2.98 0.59
CA ALA A 84 -1.67 1.95 -0.28
C ALA A 84 -1.08 2.57 -1.55
N LEU A 85 -0.14 1.89 -2.18
CA LEU A 85 0.38 2.31 -3.49
C LEU A 85 -0.74 2.37 -4.54
N GLY A 86 -0.62 3.32 -5.48
CA GLY A 86 -1.65 3.56 -6.51
C GLY A 86 -1.98 2.35 -7.39
N VAL A 87 -1.05 1.39 -7.51
CA VAL A 87 -1.24 0.13 -8.25
C VAL A 87 -2.38 -0.73 -7.70
N TYR A 88 -2.71 -0.57 -6.41
CA TYR A 88 -3.85 -1.25 -5.79
C TYR A 88 -5.19 -0.54 -6.03
N GLY A 89 -5.21 0.52 -6.85
CA GLY A 89 -6.42 1.22 -7.25
C GLY A 89 -7.23 1.77 -6.09
N SER A 90 -8.48 1.32 -6.00
CA SER A 90 -9.45 1.73 -4.98
C SER A 90 -9.19 1.19 -3.58
N SER A 91 -7.99 0.65 -3.30
CA SER A 91 -7.62 0.08 -2.00
C SER A 91 -8.14 0.90 -0.80
N PRO A 92 -8.75 0.23 0.20
CA PRO A 92 -9.62 0.83 1.21
C PRO A 92 -8.87 1.47 2.39
N VAL A 93 -7.56 1.74 2.29
CA VAL A 93 -6.81 2.28 3.45
C VAL A 93 -7.55 3.50 4.01
N PRO A 94 -8.03 3.42 5.27
CA PRO A 94 -8.93 4.42 5.81
C PRO A 94 -8.29 5.80 5.78
N GLN A 95 -8.94 6.74 5.09
CA GLN A 95 -8.62 8.17 5.19
C GLN A 95 -9.42 8.83 6.33
N SER A 96 -9.91 8.05 7.29
CA SER A 96 -10.70 8.54 8.42
C SER A 96 -9.78 9.04 9.52
N GLY A 97 -9.45 10.33 9.47
CA GLY A 97 -8.68 11.01 10.50
C GLY A 97 -9.33 12.34 10.87
N ASN A 98 -9.37 12.64 12.16
CA ASN A 98 -9.98 13.87 12.69
C ASN A 98 -8.99 15.04 12.72
N ASP A 99 -7.69 14.76 12.73
CA ASP A 99 -6.63 15.77 12.72
C ASP A 99 -6.21 16.06 11.28
N THR A 100 -6.31 17.31 10.84
CA THR A 100 -5.76 17.70 9.54
C THR A 100 -4.36 18.24 9.71
N LEU A 101 -3.36 17.57 9.13
CA LEU A 101 -1.96 17.97 9.15
C LEU A 101 -1.38 18.05 7.74
N CYS A 102 -0.27 18.76 7.60
CA CYS A 102 0.39 18.95 6.32
C CYS A 102 1.31 17.78 5.96
N ILE A 103 1.24 17.36 4.71
CA ILE A 103 2.12 16.39 4.06
C ILE A 103 2.77 17.00 2.82
N ALA A 104 3.82 16.38 2.30
CA ALA A 104 4.38 16.69 0.98
C ALA A 104 4.33 15.45 0.06
N PRO A 105 4.48 15.61 -1.27
CA PRO A 105 4.42 14.50 -2.21
C PRO A 105 5.54 13.47 -2.04
N ASP A 106 6.78 13.95 -1.88
CA ASP A 106 7.99 13.14 -1.67
C ASP A 106 8.30 12.95 -0.19
N ASN A 107 9.39 12.27 0.13
CA ASN A 107 9.86 12.16 1.52
C ASN A 107 10.10 13.55 2.14
N PHE A 108 9.57 13.76 3.34
CA PHE A 108 9.43 15.06 3.97
C PHE A 108 9.58 15.01 5.49
N VAL A 109 9.94 16.17 6.03
CA VAL A 109 9.82 16.52 7.45
C VAL A 109 9.29 17.94 7.51
N ILE A 110 8.18 18.16 8.21
CA ILE A 110 7.51 19.45 8.36
C ILE A 110 7.37 19.73 9.86
N ALA A 111 8.08 20.74 10.37
CA ALA A 111 8.09 21.07 11.79
C ALA A 111 6.82 21.81 12.27
N ALA A 112 6.10 22.49 11.38
CA ALA A 112 4.90 23.27 11.69
C ALA A 112 3.71 22.76 10.88
N ALA A 113 3.27 21.54 11.17
CA ALA A 113 2.35 20.78 10.31
C ALA A 113 0.87 21.20 10.43
N ARG A 114 0.54 22.21 11.24
CA ARG A 114 -0.84 22.74 11.37
C ARG A 114 -1.16 23.84 10.35
N GLN A 115 -0.16 24.35 9.62
CA GLN A 115 -0.32 25.43 8.64
C GLN A 115 0.41 25.09 7.33
N CYS A 116 -0.33 24.66 6.31
CA CYS A 116 0.27 24.18 5.08
C CYS A 116 0.80 25.33 4.22
N ARG A 117 2.02 25.14 3.71
CA ARG A 117 2.70 26.09 2.82
C ARG A 117 2.63 25.62 1.38
N HIS A 118 3.12 26.45 0.46
CA HIS A 118 3.22 26.08 -0.97
C HIS A 118 3.94 24.73 -1.15
N GLY A 119 3.34 23.82 -1.91
CA GLY A 119 3.85 22.45 -2.12
C GLY A 119 3.48 21.45 -1.02
N GLN A 120 2.72 21.86 0.00
CA GLN A 120 2.17 20.98 1.02
C GLN A 120 0.66 20.86 0.87
N THR A 121 0.11 19.70 1.23
CA THR A 121 -1.32 19.41 1.13
C THR A 121 -1.85 19.01 2.51
N PRO A 122 -3.04 19.49 2.92
CA PRO A 122 -3.69 18.96 4.12
C PRO A 122 -4.08 17.49 3.92
N ALA A 123 -3.84 16.66 4.93
CA ALA A 123 -4.24 15.26 4.96
C ALA A 123 -4.79 14.89 6.35
N PRO A 124 -5.76 13.96 6.41
CA PRO A 124 -6.33 13.49 7.67
C PRO A 124 -5.37 12.52 8.37
N PHE A 125 -5.19 12.68 9.68
CA PHE A 125 -4.42 11.80 10.55
C PHE A 125 -5.30 11.26 11.67
N THR A 126 -5.00 10.04 12.07
CA THR A 126 -5.68 9.31 13.15
C THR A 126 -4.73 9.15 14.32
N GLN A 127 -5.19 9.44 15.53
CA GLN A 127 -4.39 9.18 16.72
C GLN A 127 -4.23 7.67 16.91
N ILE A 128 -2.98 7.24 17.11
CA ILE A 128 -2.62 5.86 17.42
C ILE A 128 -2.00 5.77 18.81
N HIS A 129 -2.08 4.57 19.39
CA HIS A 129 -1.49 4.27 20.69
C HIS A 129 -0.55 3.07 20.52
N PRO A 130 0.72 3.30 20.14
CA PRO A 130 1.70 2.24 20.02
C PRO A 130 1.93 1.50 21.34
N THR A 131 2.11 0.20 21.26
CA THR A 131 2.41 -0.66 22.42
C THR A 131 3.91 -0.71 22.64
N GLN A 132 4.35 -0.61 23.90
CA GLN A 132 5.75 -0.81 24.24
C GLN A 132 6.08 -2.31 24.28
N THR A 133 7.15 -2.71 23.59
CA THR A 133 7.68 -4.08 23.60
C THR A 133 8.72 -4.25 24.70
N ASP A 134 9.03 -5.50 25.06
CA ASP A 134 10.07 -5.84 26.05
C ASP A 134 11.45 -5.21 25.72
N ASP A 135 11.76 -5.04 24.43
CA ASP A 135 13.00 -4.40 23.95
C ASP A 135 12.97 -2.85 24.05
N GLY A 136 11.94 -2.26 24.67
CA GLY A 136 11.79 -0.83 24.88
C GLY A 136 11.23 -0.03 23.70
N ASN A 137 11.12 -0.63 22.51
CA ASN A 137 10.53 0.01 21.32
C ASN A 137 9.01 0.21 21.47
N LEU A 138 8.49 1.24 20.80
CA LEU A 138 7.06 1.44 20.58
C LEU A 138 6.67 0.85 19.23
N VAL A 139 5.60 0.04 19.18
CA VAL A 139 5.14 -0.60 17.93
C VAL A 139 3.66 -0.34 17.72
N ALA A 140 3.29 0.08 16.51
CA ALA A 140 1.91 0.09 16.05
C ALA A 140 1.76 -0.75 14.78
N TYR A 141 0.63 -1.46 14.68
CA TYR A 141 0.32 -2.34 13.57
C TYR A 141 -0.70 -1.69 12.63
N LEU A 142 -0.37 -1.67 11.35
CA LEU A 142 -1.32 -1.44 10.26
C LEU A 142 -1.94 -2.79 9.93
N ALA A 143 -3.26 -2.92 10.08
CA ALA A 143 -3.98 -4.16 9.82
C ALA A 143 -5.23 -3.89 8.98
N GLU A 144 -5.69 -4.91 8.27
CA GLU A 144 -6.97 -4.92 7.56
C GLU A 144 -7.95 -5.88 8.24
N ASP A 145 -9.23 -5.86 7.83
CA ASP A 145 -10.31 -6.62 8.47
C ASP A 145 -10.08 -8.13 8.53
N SER A 146 -9.20 -8.66 7.67
CA SER A 146 -8.83 -10.08 7.66
C SER A 146 -7.92 -10.49 8.82
N GLU A 147 -7.41 -9.53 9.60
CA GLU A 147 -6.60 -9.76 10.82
C GLU A 147 -5.42 -10.72 10.62
N TYR A 148 -4.73 -10.60 9.50
CA TYR A 148 -3.58 -11.45 9.20
C TYR A 148 -2.47 -11.35 10.26
N ASP A 149 -1.84 -12.49 10.54
CA ASP A 149 -0.50 -12.48 11.15
C ASP A 149 0.58 -12.05 10.12
N ASP A 150 1.84 -11.99 10.55
CA ASP A 150 2.92 -11.50 9.68
C ASP A 150 3.14 -12.44 8.47
N GLU A 151 3.04 -13.77 8.64
CA GLU A 151 3.23 -14.71 7.54
C GLU A 151 2.07 -14.65 6.54
N GLN A 152 0.85 -14.63 7.05
CA GLN A 152 -0.37 -14.48 6.26
C GLN A 152 -0.37 -13.15 5.49
N ALA A 153 0.01 -12.04 6.13
CA ALA A 153 0.05 -10.74 5.48
C ALA A 153 1.03 -10.72 4.30
N ARG A 154 2.20 -11.37 4.45
CA ARG A 154 3.16 -11.54 3.36
C ARG A 154 2.51 -12.26 2.18
N LEU A 155 1.93 -13.43 2.44
CA LEU A 155 1.41 -14.28 1.38
C LEU A 155 0.17 -13.67 0.72
N ALA A 156 -0.71 -13.06 1.50
CA ALA A 156 -1.85 -12.31 1.00
C ALA A 156 -1.40 -11.12 0.12
N GLY A 157 -0.31 -10.46 0.48
CA GLY A 157 0.31 -9.43 -0.36
C GLY A 157 0.78 -9.96 -1.72
N ILE A 158 1.36 -11.17 -1.74
CA ILE A 158 1.78 -11.85 -2.97
C ILE A 158 0.56 -12.24 -3.80
N GLN A 159 -0.43 -12.90 -3.20
CA GLN A 159 -1.70 -13.28 -3.86
C GLN A 159 -2.35 -12.08 -4.52
N ARG A 160 -2.47 -10.95 -3.81
CA ARG A 160 -3.07 -9.72 -4.34
C ARG A 160 -2.33 -9.20 -5.56
N LEU A 161 -1.00 -9.11 -5.51
CA LEU A 161 -0.21 -8.64 -6.65
C LEU A 161 -0.23 -9.63 -7.83
N LEU A 162 -0.34 -10.94 -7.57
CA LEU A 162 -0.55 -11.93 -8.62
C LEU A 162 -1.90 -11.76 -9.31
N VAL A 163 -2.98 -11.54 -8.54
CA VAL A 163 -4.32 -11.25 -9.09
C VAL A 163 -4.28 -9.99 -9.95
N ILE A 164 -3.67 -8.91 -9.45
CA ILE A 164 -3.51 -7.66 -10.22
C ILE A 164 -2.68 -7.90 -11.50
N ALA A 165 -1.67 -8.78 -11.45
CA ALA A 165 -0.89 -9.18 -12.62
C ALA A 165 -1.64 -10.13 -13.58
N GLY A 166 -2.89 -10.49 -13.30
CA GLY A 166 -3.75 -11.33 -14.14
C GLY A 166 -3.58 -12.84 -13.91
N TYR A 167 -3.04 -13.27 -12.78
CA TYR A 167 -2.91 -14.69 -12.41
C TYR A 167 -4.04 -15.12 -11.46
N ASP A 168 -4.52 -16.36 -11.57
CA ASP A 168 -5.52 -16.93 -10.65
C ASP A 168 -4.88 -17.30 -9.30
N ALA A 169 -4.80 -16.32 -8.40
CA ALA A 169 -4.32 -16.47 -7.02
C ALA A 169 -5.38 -16.12 -5.97
N ALA A 170 -6.67 -16.17 -6.36
CA ALA A 170 -7.78 -15.94 -5.45
C ALA A 170 -8.20 -17.23 -4.72
N PRO A 171 -8.74 -17.15 -3.48
CA PRO A 171 -8.96 -15.92 -2.70
C PRO A 171 -7.66 -15.32 -2.13
N ILE A 172 -7.69 -14.04 -1.74
CA ILE A 172 -6.60 -13.37 -1.03
C ILE A 172 -6.80 -13.68 0.45
N ASP A 173 -6.26 -14.79 0.92
CA ASP A 173 -6.50 -15.35 2.24
C ASP A 173 -5.21 -15.56 3.06
N GLY A 174 -4.04 -15.32 2.46
CA GLY A 174 -2.76 -15.54 3.11
C GLY A 174 -2.41 -17.02 3.28
N VAL A 175 -3.03 -17.93 2.52
CA VAL A 175 -2.81 -19.38 2.59
C VAL A 175 -2.03 -19.89 1.37
N ASP A 176 -1.01 -20.72 1.61
CA ASP A 176 -0.21 -21.32 0.54
C ASP A 176 -0.89 -22.54 -0.07
N GLY A 177 -1.84 -22.28 -0.96
CA GLY A 177 -2.59 -23.30 -1.69
C GLY A 177 -2.03 -23.59 -3.10
N PRO A 178 -2.50 -24.67 -3.75
CA PRO A 178 -2.07 -25.04 -5.11
C PRO A 178 -2.25 -23.94 -6.15
N LYS A 179 -3.30 -23.11 -6.01
CA LYS A 179 -3.53 -21.94 -6.86
C LYS A 179 -2.43 -20.88 -6.69
N THR A 180 -2.14 -20.49 -5.45
CA THR A 180 -1.08 -19.54 -5.12
C THR A 180 0.26 -20.01 -5.66
N GLN A 181 0.62 -21.28 -5.45
CA GLN A 181 1.86 -21.86 -5.93
C GLN A 181 1.97 -21.87 -7.46
N ALA A 182 0.90 -22.29 -8.15
CA ALA A 182 0.85 -22.30 -9.61
C ALA A 182 0.95 -20.88 -10.20
N ALA A 183 0.21 -19.92 -9.63
CA ALA A 183 0.24 -18.52 -10.03
C ALA A 183 1.63 -17.90 -9.82
N LEU A 184 2.24 -18.12 -8.65
CA LEU A 184 3.59 -17.63 -8.34
C LEU A 184 4.63 -18.23 -9.27
N ALA A 185 4.60 -19.55 -9.51
CA ALA A 185 5.52 -20.21 -10.44
C ALA A 185 5.38 -19.66 -11.87
N ALA A 186 4.15 -19.46 -12.33
CA ALA A 186 3.86 -18.87 -13.64
C ALA A 186 4.33 -17.41 -13.73
N PHE A 187 4.15 -16.62 -12.68
CA PHE A 187 4.65 -15.25 -12.58
C PHE A 187 6.18 -15.19 -12.67
N LEU A 188 6.87 -15.98 -11.84
CA LEU A 188 8.33 -16.03 -11.83
C LEU A 188 8.87 -16.44 -13.20
N LYS A 189 8.30 -17.48 -13.82
CA LYS A 189 8.67 -17.94 -15.16
C LYS A 189 8.48 -16.85 -16.21
N ASN A 190 7.32 -16.17 -16.23
CA ASN A 190 7.03 -15.12 -17.22
C ASN A 190 7.95 -13.91 -17.07
N ARG A 191 8.39 -13.61 -15.84
CA ARG A 191 9.29 -12.49 -15.54
C ARG A 191 10.77 -12.86 -15.55
N GLY A 192 11.12 -14.12 -15.86
CA GLY A 192 12.50 -14.58 -15.85
C GLY A 192 13.15 -14.53 -14.45
N LEU A 193 12.36 -14.67 -13.40
CA LEU A 193 12.79 -14.61 -12.01
C LEU A 193 13.00 -16.03 -11.45
N THR A 194 13.98 -16.16 -10.57
CA THR A 194 14.28 -17.39 -9.84
C THR A 194 13.55 -17.41 -8.49
N ALA A 195 13.28 -18.60 -7.92
CA ALA A 195 12.45 -18.74 -6.72
C ALA A 195 13.06 -18.11 -5.45
N ASP A 196 14.38 -17.91 -5.40
CA ASP A 196 15.07 -17.24 -4.28
C ASP A 196 14.64 -15.78 -4.10
N ILE A 197 14.19 -15.11 -5.17
CA ILE A 197 13.70 -13.73 -5.07
C ILE A 197 12.50 -13.62 -4.13
N VAL A 198 11.71 -14.69 -3.97
CA VAL A 198 10.49 -14.70 -3.14
C VAL A 198 10.81 -14.43 -1.67
N GLN A 199 12.01 -14.78 -1.19
CA GLN A 199 12.44 -14.50 0.18
C GLN A 199 13.21 -13.18 0.30
N SER A 200 13.47 -12.49 -0.82
CA SER A 200 14.19 -11.24 -0.82
C SER A 200 13.33 -10.09 -0.26
N PRO A 201 13.92 -9.18 0.53
CA PRO A 201 13.27 -7.91 0.90
C PRO A 201 12.87 -7.06 -0.31
N LYS A 202 13.46 -7.31 -1.49
CA LYS A 202 13.14 -6.58 -2.73
C LYS A 202 11.96 -7.18 -3.50
N PHE A 203 11.42 -8.32 -3.06
CA PHE A 203 10.41 -9.05 -3.85
C PHE A 203 9.18 -8.22 -4.18
N PHE A 204 8.64 -7.52 -3.20
CA PHE A 204 7.48 -6.65 -3.41
C PHE A 204 7.80 -5.49 -4.37
N ALA A 205 9.00 -4.91 -4.32
CA ALA A 205 9.40 -3.91 -5.30
C ALA A 205 9.42 -4.50 -6.72
N THR A 206 9.98 -5.70 -6.90
CA THR A 206 9.98 -6.42 -8.19
C THR A 206 8.57 -6.71 -8.68
N MET A 207 7.66 -7.18 -7.82
CA MET A 207 6.27 -7.43 -8.20
C MET A 207 5.54 -6.15 -8.61
N ILE A 208 5.74 -5.06 -7.89
CA ILE A 208 5.12 -3.76 -8.20
C ILE A 208 5.60 -3.25 -9.56
N GLU A 209 6.90 -3.32 -9.85
CA GLU A 209 7.46 -2.92 -11.14
C GLU A 209 6.94 -3.82 -12.29
N ALA A 210 6.86 -5.13 -12.04
CA ALA A 210 6.32 -6.08 -13.00
C ALA A 210 4.84 -5.79 -13.31
N VAL A 211 4.04 -5.53 -12.29
CA VAL A 211 2.63 -5.11 -12.46
C VAL A 211 2.57 -3.78 -13.20
N GLN A 212 3.47 -2.82 -12.96
CA GLN A 212 3.44 -1.55 -13.70
C GLN A 212 3.95 -1.64 -15.14
N SER A 213 4.37 -2.83 -15.59
CA SER A 213 4.75 -3.10 -16.98
C SER A 213 3.60 -3.72 -17.76
N PRO A 214 3.45 -3.48 -19.07
CA PRO A 214 2.50 -4.21 -19.91
C PRO A 214 2.62 -5.72 -19.71
N SER A 215 1.48 -6.41 -19.58
CA SER A 215 1.41 -7.87 -19.48
C SER A 215 0.87 -8.46 -20.78
N SER A 216 1.27 -9.69 -21.08
CA SER A 216 0.69 -10.52 -22.13
C SER A 216 -0.71 -11.06 -21.76
N THR A 217 -1.16 -10.83 -20.53
CA THR A 217 -2.45 -11.25 -19.99
C THR A 217 -3.20 -10.07 -19.34
N GLY A 218 -4.53 -10.11 -19.35
CA GLY A 218 -5.35 -9.11 -18.68
C GLY A 218 -5.38 -7.73 -19.35
N LEU A 219 -6.09 -6.80 -18.73
CA LEU A 219 -6.17 -5.41 -19.17
C LEU A 219 -5.02 -4.62 -18.55
N THR A 220 -4.30 -3.84 -19.36
CA THR A 220 -3.35 -2.83 -18.91
C THR A 220 -3.78 -1.46 -19.39
N TRP A 221 -3.74 -0.48 -18.50
CA TRP A 221 -3.82 0.93 -18.86
C TRP A 221 -2.43 1.55 -18.82
N CYS A 222 -2.03 2.26 -19.86
CA CYS A 222 -0.79 3.03 -19.90
C CYS A 222 -1.10 4.50 -20.14
N ASN A 223 -0.60 5.37 -19.28
CA ASN A 223 -0.76 6.81 -19.38
C ASN A 223 0.42 7.42 -20.15
N ASP A 224 0.23 7.70 -21.43
CA ASP A 224 1.20 8.39 -22.28
C ASP A 224 1.01 9.93 -22.27
N THR A 225 0.07 10.44 -21.45
CA THR A 225 -0.18 11.87 -21.31
C THR A 225 0.73 12.51 -20.25
N PRO A 226 0.92 13.85 -20.26
CA PRO A 226 1.61 14.54 -19.17
C PRO A 226 0.70 14.76 -17.94
N HIS A 227 -0.55 14.28 -17.97
CA HIS A 227 -1.56 14.54 -16.95
C HIS A 227 -1.83 13.30 -16.12
N LYS A 228 -2.34 13.49 -14.90
CA LYS A 228 -2.83 12.39 -14.07
C LYS A 228 -4.10 11.83 -14.69
N ILE A 229 -4.17 10.51 -14.84
CA ILE A 229 -5.36 9.82 -15.33
C ILE A 229 -6.09 9.15 -14.17
N MET A 230 -7.40 9.31 -14.13
CA MET A 230 -8.30 8.54 -13.27
C MET A 230 -9.10 7.58 -14.15
N ALA A 231 -8.97 6.29 -13.87
CA ALA A 231 -9.59 5.23 -14.66
C ALA A 231 -10.58 4.39 -13.85
N ALA A 232 -11.50 3.74 -14.54
CA ALA A 232 -12.46 2.81 -14.01
C ALA A 232 -12.62 1.61 -14.95
N VAL A 233 -12.88 0.44 -14.38
CA VAL A 233 -13.12 -0.81 -15.11
C VAL A 233 -14.54 -1.28 -14.88
N GLY A 234 -15.19 -1.76 -15.93
CA GLY A 234 -16.44 -2.51 -15.85
C GLY A 234 -16.17 -3.98 -16.18
N THR A 235 -16.75 -4.91 -15.44
CA THR A 235 -16.62 -6.36 -15.69
C THR A 235 -17.99 -7.01 -15.67
N ASP A 236 -18.32 -7.75 -16.73
CA ASP A 236 -19.52 -8.58 -16.82
C ASP A 236 -19.12 -10.05 -16.81
N ASP A 237 -19.54 -10.81 -15.80
CA ASP A 237 -19.35 -12.26 -15.73
C ASP A 237 -20.52 -13.06 -16.40
N GLY A 238 -21.50 -12.35 -16.94
CA GLY A 238 -22.74 -12.87 -17.52
C GLY A 238 -23.87 -13.06 -16.51
N LYS A 239 -23.65 -12.71 -15.23
CA LYS A 239 -24.66 -12.64 -14.17
C LYS A 239 -24.73 -11.23 -13.59
N THR A 240 -23.58 -10.62 -13.34
CA THR A 240 -23.44 -9.31 -12.69
C THR A 240 -22.50 -8.44 -13.50
N LEU A 241 -22.93 -7.19 -13.73
CA LEU A 241 -22.11 -6.14 -14.33
C LEU A 241 -21.65 -5.19 -13.22
N THR A 242 -20.37 -5.29 -12.89
CA THR A 242 -19.73 -4.51 -11.83
C THR A 242 -18.87 -3.40 -12.41
N SER A 243 -18.95 -2.19 -11.84
CA SER A 243 -18.04 -1.08 -12.12
C SER A 243 -17.17 -0.78 -10.89
N ARG A 244 -15.87 -0.58 -11.09
CA ARG A 244 -14.88 -0.26 -10.04
C ARG A 244 -14.00 0.90 -10.45
N GLY A 245 -13.73 1.81 -9.52
CA GLY A 245 -12.88 2.99 -9.72
C GLY A 245 -12.70 3.76 -8.41
N TRP A 246 -11.90 4.82 -8.31
CA TRP A 246 -10.99 5.33 -9.32
C TRP A 246 -9.59 4.78 -9.14
N TYR A 247 -8.99 4.35 -10.25
CA TYR A 247 -7.59 3.97 -10.34
C TYR A 247 -6.78 5.16 -10.82
N ARG A 248 -5.78 5.57 -10.05
CA ARG A 248 -4.86 6.64 -10.45
C ARG A 248 -3.72 6.07 -11.28
N ILE A 249 -3.47 6.67 -12.44
CA ILE A 249 -2.34 6.31 -13.31
C ILE A 249 -1.52 7.58 -13.55
N ASP A 250 -0.32 7.62 -12.97
CA ASP A 250 0.59 8.75 -13.12
C ASP A 250 1.19 8.83 -14.54
N PRO A 251 1.61 10.03 -14.98
CA PRO A 251 2.27 10.21 -16.27
C PRO A 251 3.42 9.21 -16.48
N GLY A 252 3.42 8.55 -17.65
CA GLY A 252 4.43 7.57 -18.05
C GLY A 252 4.35 6.23 -17.30
N LYS A 253 3.30 6.00 -16.49
CA LYS A 253 3.08 4.73 -15.78
C LYS A 253 2.00 3.90 -16.44
N CYS A 254 2.09 2.59 -16.25
CA CYS A 254 1.00 1.68 -16.53
C CYS A 254 0.45 1.06 -15.24
N LEU A 255 -0.80 0.63 -15.30
CA LEU A 255 -1.52 0.02 -14.21
C LEU A 255 -2.43 -1.09 -14.74
N HIS A 256 -2.55 -2.18 -14.01
CA HIS A 256 -3.51 -3.24 -14.28
C HIS A 256 -4.66 -3.09 -13.30
N PRO A 257 -5.90 -2.86 -13.75
CA PRO A 257 -7.03 -2.93 -12.85
C PRO A 257 -7.16 -4.35 -12.31
N ASP A 258 -7.55 -4.47 -11.04
CA ASP A 258 -7.94 -5.75 -10.46
C ASP A 258 -9.19 -6.27 -11.20
N VAL A 259 -8.97 -7.19 -12.14
CA VAL A 259 -10.01 -7.91 -12.87
C VAL A 259 -9.99 -9.35 -12.38
N THR A 260 -10.87 -9.60 -11.41
CA THR A 260 -11.06 -10.91 -10.79
C THR A 260 -11.74 -11.90 -11.74
N GLY A 261 -11.23 -13.13 -11.80
CA GLY A 261 -11.85 -14.23 -12.54
C GLY A 261 -11.65 -14.13 -14.06
N GLN A 262 -12.63 -14.63 -14.82
CA GLN A 262 -12.66 -14.57 -16.29
C GLN A 262 -13.96 -13.90 -16.74
N PRO A 263 -14.04 -12.56 -16.73
CA PRO A 263 -15.24 -11.87 -17.19
C PRO A 263 -15.49 -12.16 -18.67
N LYS A 264 -16.77 -12.25 -19.05
CA LYS A 264 -17.20 -12.35 -20.45
C LYS A 264 -16.94 -11.07 -21.22
N GLN A 265 -17.12 -9.92 -20.56
CA GLN A 265 -16.85 -8.61 -21.14
C GLN A 265 -16.12 -7.72 -20.14
N ILE A 266 -15.18 -6.94 -20.67
CA ILE A 266 -14.46 -5.91 -19.93
C ILE A 266 -14.77 -4.56 -20.58
N PHE A 267 -15.00 -3.55 -19.76
CA PHE A 267 -15.20 -2.17 -20.16
C PHE A 267 -14.18 -1.28 -19.48
N SER A 268 -13.79 -0.19 -20.14
CA SER A 268 -12.84 0.77 -19.60
C SER A 268 -13.33 2.20 -19.80
N PHE A 269 -13.15 3.00 -18.77
CA PHE A 269 -13.25 4.45 -18.83
C PHE A 269 -11.97 5.04 -18.23
N ALA A 270 -11.51 6.16 -18.79
CA ALA A 270 -10.44 6.96 -18.20
C ALA A 270 -10.65 8.44 -18.50
N GLU A 271 -10.19 9.29 -17.59
CA GLU A 271 -10.25 10.74 -17.74
C GLU A 271 -8.98 11.39 -17.18
N ALA A 272 -8.47 12.39 -17.88
CA ALA A 272 -7.36 13.20 -17.41
C ALA A 272 -7.86 14.27 -16.44
N VAL A 273 -7.17 14.45 -15.33
CA VAL A 273 -7.57 15.40 -14.28
C VAL A 273 -6.41 16.28 -13.83
N ASP A 274 -6.74 17.44 -13.27
CA ASP A 274 -5.78 18.41 -12.75
C ASP A 274 -5.26 18.06 -11.32
N GLY A 275 -4.50 18.97 -10.73
CA GLY A 275 -3.99 18.85 -9.36
C GLY A 275 -5.08 18.73 -8.29
N GLU A 276 -6.26 19.27 -8.55
CA GLU A 276 -7.45 19.25 -7.69
C GLU A 276 -8.41 18.08 -8.02
N ASN A 277 -7.99 17.16 -8.90
CA ASN A 277 -8.81 16.04 -9.42
C ASN A 277 -10.02 16.48 -10.27
N ARG A 278 -10.00 17.67 -10.85
CA ARG A 278 -11.05 18.10 -11.79
C ARG A 278 -10.73 17.64 -13.21
N ALA A 279 -11.76 17.19 -13.93
CA ALA A 279 -11.66 16.79 -15.32
C ALA A 279 -11.02 17.89 -16.20
N LEU A 280 -9.94 17.55 -16.90
CA LEU A 280 -9.30 18.42 -17.87
C LEU A 280 -10.14 18.50 -19.14
N ARG A 281 -10.17 19.68 -19.75
CA ARG A 281 -10.90 19.92 -21.00
C ARG A 281 -9.96 20.46 -22.07
N ILE A 282 -10.06 19.93 -23.28
CA ILE A 282 -9.40 20.44 -24.49
C ILE A 282 -10.47 20.88 -25.47
N LYS A 283 -10.45 22.17 -25.87
CA LYS A 283 -11.47 22.76 -26.76
C LYS A 283 -12.90 22.48 -26.27
N ASP A 284 -13.12 22.73 -24.98
CA ASP A 284 -14.37 22.50 -24.26
C ASP A 284 -14.89 21.05 -24.19
N LYS A 285 -14.10 20.06 -24.63
CA LYS A 285 -14.42 18.64 -24.46
C LYS A 285 -13.58 18.04 -23.34
N PRO A 286 -14.16 17.22 -22.44
CA PRO A 286 -13.36 16.46 -21.48
C PRO A 286 -12.30 15.62 -22.19
N LEU A 287 -11.09 15.60 -21.65
CA LEU A 287 -10.03 14.70 -22.10
C LEU A 287 -10.26 13.33 -21.46
N ASN A 288 -11.07 12.51 -22.12
CA ASN A 288 -11.42 11.17 -21.64
C ASN A 288 -11.37 10.11 -22.75
N TRP A 289 -11.29 8.85 -22.32
CA TRP A 289 -11.28 7.65 -23.15
C TRP A 289 -12.41 6.76 -22.63
N GLY A 290 -13.55 6.86 -23.30
CA GLY A 290 -14.78 6.17 -22.94
C GLY A 290 -15.54 5.72 -24.17
N GLY A 291 -16.76 5.23 -23.97
CA GLY A 291 -17.59 4.67 -25.04
C GLY A 291 -19.08 4.74 -24.73
N ALA A 292 -19.87 3.96 -25.48
CA ALA A 292 -21.32 4.04 -25.43
C ALA A 292 -21.95 3.29 -24.24
N THR A 293 -21.22 2.40 -23.57
CA THR A 293 -21.76 1.58 -22.48
C THR A 293 -21.91 2.42 -21.22
N GLN A 294 -23.13 2.75 -20.82
CA GLN A 294 -23.40 3.55 -19.64
C GLN A 294 -23.32 2.70 -18.37
N LEU A 295 -22.38 3.03 -17.47
CA LEU A 295 -22.24 2.41 -16.15
C LEU A 295 -22.30 3.48 -15.06
N CYS A 296 -22.71 3.08 -13.86
CA CYS A 296 -22.72 3.95 -12.68
C CYS A 296 -21.30 4.15 -12.13
N THR A 297 -20.98 5.38 -11.77
CA THR A 297 -19.76 5.80 -11.06
C THR A 297 -20.12 6.78 -9.94
N ARG A 298 -19.14 7.19 -9.14
CA ARG A 298 -19.27 8.29 -8.17
C ARG A 298 -17.92 8.98 -7.99
N GLU A 299 -17.89 10.14 -7.31
CA GLU A 299 -16.67 10.94 -7.16
C GLU A 299 -15.60 10.24 -6.31
N SER A 300 -15.99 9.63 -5.20
CA SER A 300 -15.09 8.83 -4.37
C SER A 300 -14.74 7.50 -5.02
N LYS A 301 -13.73 6.79 -4.51
CA LYS A 301 -13.53 5.37 -4.82
C LYS A 301 -14.82 4.57 -4.58
N PHE A 302 -15.07 3.55 -5.40
CA PHE A 302 -16.31 2.81 -5.50
C PHE A 302 -16.14 1.41 -6.09
N GLU A 303 -17.08 0.55 -5.71
CA GLU A 303 -17.46 -0.70 -6.38
C GLU A 303 -18.99 -0.72 -6.43
N ILE A 304 -19.57 -0.90 -7.62
CA ILE A 304 -21.02 -0.85 -7.83
C ILE A 304 -21.42 -2.07 -8.67
N ASN A 305 -22.30 -2.92 -8.12
CA ASN A 305 -22.77 -4.16 -8.76
C ASN A 305 -24.17 -4.02 -9.39
N ASP A 306 -24.82 -2.89 -9.15
CA ASP A 306 -26.13 -2.55 -9.72
C ASP A 306 -25.96 -1.29 -10.58
N GLN A 307 -26.13 -1.44 -11.89
CA GLN A 307 -25.98 -0.37 -12.87
C GLN A 307 -27.30 0.35 -13.20
N SER A 308 -28.39 0.00 -12.53
CA SER A 308 -29.70 0.63 -12.74
C SER A 308 -29.83 1.95 -11.97
N ASP A 309 -30.61 2.87 -12.56
CA ASP A 309 -31.07 4.13 -11.96
C ASP A 309 -29.98 4.94 -11.25
N CYS A 310 -28.79 5.05 -11.86
CA CYS A 310 -27.62 5.71 -11.27
C CYS A 310 -27.98 7.07 -10.64
N GLY A 311 -28.67 7.93 -11.40
CA GLY A 311 -29.02 9.28 -10.95
C GLY A 311 -29.90 9.31 -9.69
N ASN A 312 -30.92 8.45 -9.61
CA ASN A 312 -31.79 8.38 -8.42
C ASN A 312 -31.07 7.86 -7.18
N ARG A 313 -29.94 7.17 -7.37
CA ARG A 313 -29.08 6.63 -6.30
C ARG A 313 -27.93 7.57 -5.95
N GLY A 314 -27.91 8.80 -6.49
CA GLY A 314 -26.83 9.77 -6.28
C GLY A 314 -25.53 9.38 -6.98
N LEU A 315 -25.61 8.53 -8.01
CA LEU A 315 -24.47 8.08 -8.82
C LEU A 315 -24.46 8.82 -10.15
N THR A 316 -23.28 8.87 -10.76
CA THR A 316 -23.07 9.48 -12.08
C THR A 316 -23.16 8.42 -13.18
N VAL A 317 -23.78 8.76 -14.30
CA VAL A 317 -23.76 7.91 -15.50
C VAL A 317 -22.50 8.24 -16.32
N THR A 318 -21.63 7.25 -16.52
CA THR A 318 -20.37 7.40 -17.26
C THR A 318 -20.32 6.42 -18.42
N GLY A 319 -19.83 6.87 -19.58
CA GLY A 319 -19.73 6.06 -20.79
C GLY A 319 -18.41 5.29 -20.89
N PHE A 320 -18.44 3.98 -20.73
CA PHE A 320 -17.29 3.08 -20.85
C PHE A 320 -17.17 2.52 -22.28
N ALA A 321 -15.94 2.28 -22.72
CA ALA A 321 -15.63 1.58 -23.97
C ALA A 321 -15.48 0.09 -23.72
N ALA A 322 -16.05 -0.74 -24.60
CA ALA A 322 -15.81 -2.18 -24.59
C ALA A 322 -14.33 -2.47 -24.93
N VAL A 323 -13.73 -3.39 -24.20
CA VAL A 323 -12.35 -3.81 -24.37
C VAL A 323 -12.36 -5.19 -25.02
N ASP A 324 -11.81 -5.29 -26.23
CA ASP A 324 -11.62 -6.57 -26.90
C ASP A 324 -10.42 -7.32 -26.30
N MET A 325 -10.74 -8.43 -25.63
CA MET A 325 -9.82 -9.34 -24.95
C MET A 325 -9.56 -10.64 -25.74
N SER A 326 -10.03 -10.74 -26.99
CA SER A 326 -9.93 -11.97 -27.80
C SER A 326 -8.49 -12.41 -28.08
N GLY A 327 -7.53 -11.48 -28.07
CA GLY A 327 -6.10 -11.74 -28.27
C GLY A 327 -5.31 -12.07 -26.99
N GLY A 328 -5.97 -12.27 -25.84
CA GLY A 328 -5.30 -12.40 -24.54
C GLY A 328 -5.16 -11.05 -23.85
N GLY A 329 -3.95 -10.64 -23.49
CA GLY A 329 -3.70 -9.35 -22.85
C GLY A 329 -3.96 -8.15 -23.77
N LYS A 330 -4.58 -7.10 -23.22
CA LYS A 330 -4.88 -5.86 -23.93
C LYS A 330 -4.27 -4.67 -23.20
N THR A 331 -3.41 -3.93 -23.89
CA THR A 331 -2.93 -2.63 -23.41
C THR A 331 -3.73 -1.51 -24.07
N LEU A 332 -4.39 -0.66 -23.27
CA LEU A 332 -4.96 0.61 -23.70
C LEU A 332 -3.97 1.73 -23.37
N ARG A 333 -3.65 2.53 -24.38
CA ARG A 333 -2.73 3.67 -24.25
C ARG A 333 -3.53 4.96 -24.31
N PHE A 334 -3.50 5.72 -23.22
CA PHE A 334 -4.12 7.03 -23.13
C PHE A 334 -3.11 8.07 -23.60
N ALA A 335 -3.34 8.64 -24.78
CA ALA A 335 -2.45 9.61 -25.41
C ALA A 335 -3.22 10.90 -25.73
N MET A 336 -2.49 12.01 -25.85
CA MET A 336 -3.07 13.29 -26.27
C MET A 336 -3.70 13.15 -27.67
N PRO A 337 -4.87 13.77 -27.90
CA PRO A 337 -5.60 13.69 -29.17
C PRO A 337 -4.93 14.46 -30.32
#